data_AF-A0A221NL57-F1
#
_entry.id   AF-A0A221NL57-F1
#
_cell.length_a   1.000
_cell.length_b   1.000
_cell.length_c   1.000
_cell.angle_alpha   90.00
_cell.angle_beta   90.00
_cell.angle_gamma   90.00
#
_symmetry.space_group_name_H-M   'P 1'
#
loop_
_entity.id
_entity.type
_entity.pdbx_description
1 polymer ?
#
loop_
_entity_poly.entity_id
_entity_poly.type
_entity_poly.pdbx_seq_one_letter_code
_entity_poly.pdbx_strand_id
1 'polypeptide(L)' 'MEGRTMTRTGDATVKQVAEHLGHHPVTIRTMARSGEFPGAYKGGSGKKNSPLRIPWADVDRWRERQPRASQ' A
#
# COMPACT_ATOMS: atom_id res chain seq x y z
N MET A 1 20.80 -11.54 -9.79
CA MET A 1 19.58 -10.76 -10.03
C MET A 1 19.41 -9.83 -8.83
N GLU A 2 19.85 -8.57 -8.96
CA GLU A 2 19.86 -7.59 -7.86
C GLU A 2 18.45 -7.14 -7.48
N GLY A 3 18.10 -7.33 -6.21
CA GLY A 3 16.86 -6.84 -5.62
C GLY A 3 16.90 -5.31 -5.53
N ARG A 4 16.35 -4.65 -6.54
CA ARG A 4 16.19 -3.20 -6.57
C ARG A 4 15.04 -2.79 -5.64
N THR A 5 15.33 -2.49 -4.39
CA THR A 5 14.49 -1.60 -3.59
C THR A 5 14.66 -0.18 -4.13
N MET A 6 14.07 0.09 -5.30
CA MET A 6 13.79 1.47 -5.68
C MET A 6 12.78 1.98 -4.65
N THR A 7 13.24 2.79 -3.70
CA THR A 7 12.37 3.60 -2.84
C THR A 7 11.46 4.41 -3.75
N ARG A 8 10.25 3.89 -3.98
CA ARG A 8 9.28 4.57 -4.83
C ARG A 8 8.84 5.81 -4.07
N THR A 9 9.18 6.98 -4.57
CA THR A 9 8.78 8.25 -3.97
C THR A 9 7.36 8.60 -4.42
N GLY A 10 6.47 8.93 -3.48
CA GLY A 10 5.12 9.42 -3.76
C GLY A 10 3.97 8.49 -3.36
N ASP A 11 2.76 8.83 -3.82
CA ASP A 11 1.53 8.13 -3.48
C ASP A 11 1.15 7.06 -4.51
N ALA A 12 0.97 5.84 -4.03
CA ALA A 12 0.50 4.72 -4.81
C ALA A 12 -1.03 4.65 -4.84
N THR A 13 -1.57 4.15 -5.95
CA THR A 13 -2.97 3.69 -5.99
C THR A 13 -3.09 2.28 -5.39
N VAL A 14 -4.31 1.94 -4.95
CA VAL A 14 -4.65 0.57 -4.50
C VAL A 14 -4.20 -0.50 -5.49
N LYS A 15 -4.36 -0.25 -6.80
CA LYS A 15 -3.96 -1.20 -7.84
C LYS A 15 -2.44 -1.41 -7.85
N GLN A 16 -1.66 -0.33 -7.80
CA GLN A 16 -0.20 -0.42 -7.79
C GLN A 16 0.32 -1.13 -6.54
N VAL A 17 -0.27 -0.87 -5.37
CA VAL A 17 0.08 -1.56 -4.13
C VAL A 17 -0.29 -3.04 -4.20
N ALA A 18 -1.47 -3.36 -4.75
CA ALA A 18 -1.93 -4.72 -4.97
C ALA A 18 -0.97 -5.51 -5.87
N GLU A 19 -0.58 -4.93 -7.00
CA GLU A 19 0.41 -5.51 -7.92
C GLU A 19 1.79 -5.66 -7.26
N HIS A 20 2.18 -4.73 -6.40
CA HIS A 20 3.47 -4.78 -5.73
C HIS A 20 3.54 -5.84 -4.62
N LEU A 21 2.48 -5.96 -3.82
CA LEU A 21 2.41 -6.91 -2.70
C LEU A 21 1.88 -8.28 -3.13
N GLY A 22 1.38 -8.42 -4.37
CA GLY A 22 0.77 -9.66 -4.85
C GLY A 22 -0.58 -9.96 -4.19
N HIS A 23 -1.31 -8.92 -3.76
CA HIS A 23 -2.61 -9.06 -3.09
C HIS A 23 -3.76 -8.57 -3.96
N HIS A 24 -4.98 -8.99 -3.65
CA HIS A 24 -6.16 -8.48 -4.34
C HIS A 24 -6.42 -7.01 -3.94
N PRO A 25 -6.85 -6.12 -4.85
CA PRO A 25 -7.11 -4.70 -4.54
C PRO A 25 -8.13 -4.50 -3.41
N VAL A 26 -9.10 -5.40 -3.26
CA VAL A 26 -10.07 -5.36 -2.15
C VAL A 26 -9.36 -5.55 -0.80
N THR A 27 -8.39 -6.46 -0.73
CA THR A 27 -7.58 -6.69 0.48
C THR A 27 -6.81 -5.43 0.85
N ILE A 28 -6.13 -4.80 -0.11
CA ILE A 28 -5.41 -3.54 0.12
C ILE A 28 -6.36 -2.46 0.65
N ARG A 29 -7.58 -2.37 0.11
CA ARG A 29 -8.59 -1.41 0.55
C ARG A 29 -9.07 -1.67 1.97
N THR A 30 -9.24 -2.94 2.35
CA THR A 30 -9.59 -3.33 3.72
C THR A 30 -8.45 -2.99 4.67
N MET A 31 -7.21 -3.35 4.33
CA MET A 31 -6.02 -3.04 5.15
C MET A 31 -5.85 -1.54 5.38
N ALA A 32 -6.00 -0.72 4.34
CA ALA A 32 -5.96 0.73 4.48
C ALA A 32 -7.08 1.28 5.38
N ARG A 33 -8.27 0.67 5.36
CA ARG A 33 -9.37 1.04 6.26
C ARG A 33 -9.13 0.58 7.70
N SER A 34 -8.44 -0.53 7.89
CA SER A 34 -8.05 -1.04 9.20
C SER A 34 -6.91 -0.25 9.83
N GLY A 35 -6.25 0.65 9.09
CA GLY A 35 -5.15 1.47 9.59
C GLY A 35 -3.76 0.87 9.40
N GLU A 36 -3.62 -0.19 8.58
CA GLU A 36 -2.32 -0.81 8.26
C GLU A 36 -1.38 0.16 7.52
N PHE A 37 -1.96 1.13 6.81
CA PHE A 37 -1.25 2.20 6.12
C PHE A 37 -1.62 3.56 6.74
N PRO A 38 -0.85 4.05 7.73
CA PRO A 38 -1.24 5.22 8.54
C PRO A 38 -1.33 6.53 7.74
N GLY A 39 -0.56 6.67 6.67
CA GLY A 39 -0.59 7.80 5.74
C GLY A 39 -1.56 7.62 4.58
N ALA A 40 -2.37 6.55 4.55
CA ALA A 40 -3.36 6.37 3.48
C ALA A 40 -4.49 7.40 3.58
N TYR A 41 -4.81 8.04 2.47
CA TYR A 41 -5.84 9.08 2.41
C TYR A 41 -6.70 8.95 1.15
N LYS A 42 -7.94 9.42 1.23
CA LYS A 42 -8.83 9.47 0.06
C LYS A 42 -8.56 10.77 -0.70
N GLY A 43 -8.22 10.64 -1.98
CA GLY A 43 -8.16 11.77 -2.91
C GLY A 43 -9.55 12.26 -3.32
N GLY A 44 -9.72 13.57 -3.44
CA GLY A 44 -10.97 14.21 -3.86
C GLY A 44 -11.94 14.50 -2.71
N SER A 45 -13.03 15.21 -3.02
CA SER A 45 -13.97 15.84 -2.09
C SER A 45 -14.88 14.88 -1.28
N GLY A 46 -14.35 13.75 -0.78
CA GLY A 46 -15.06 12.86 0.14
C GLY A 46 -16.17 11.99 -0.47
N LYS A 47 -16.23 11.85 -1.81
CA LYS A 47 -17.24 11.01 -2.48
C LYS A 47 -16.98 9.52 -2.20
N LYS A 48 -18.04 8.70 -2.24
CA LYS A 48 -17.97 7.23 -2.01
C LYS A 48 -16.93 6.51 -2.90
N ASN A 49 -16.67 7.05 -4.09
CA ASN A 49 -15.74 6.52 -5.09
C ASN A 49 -14.41 7.29 -5.16
N SER A 50 -14.11 8.14 -4.17
CA SER A 50 -12.85 8.86 -4.09
C SER A 50 -11.65 7.89 -4.14
N PRO A 51 -10.66 8.11 -5.04
CA PRO A 51 -9.51 7.23 -5.16
C PRO A 51 -8.69 7.22 -3.88
N LEU A 52 -8.40 6.04 -3.36
CA LEU A 52 -7.53 5.88 -2.19
C LEU A 52 -6.06 5.95 -2.62
N ARG A 53 -5.29 6.78 -1.92
CA ARG A 53 -3.85 7.00 -2.11
C ARG A 53 -3.12 6.46 -0.88
N ILE A 54 -2.05 5.72 -1.13
CA ILE A 54 -1.25 5.05 -0.10
C ILE A 54 0.21 5.43 -0.34
N PRO A 55 0.87 6.13 0.59
CA PRO A 55 2.29 6.44 0.45
C PRO A 55 3.13 5.16 0.34
N TRP A 56 4.04 5.09 -0.62
CA TRP A 56 4.92 3.92 -0.75
C TRP A 56 5.77 3.66 0.50
N ALA A 57 6.13 4.71 1.25
CA ALA A 57 6.83 4.56 2.53
C ALA A 57 6.07 3.69 3.54
N ASP A 58 4.73 3.76 3.56
CA ASP A 58 3.92 2.90 4.43
C ASP A 58 3.84 1.48 3.89
N VAL A 59 3.83 1.32 2.57
CA VAL A 59 3.84 0.00 1.92
C VAL A 59 5.14 -0.74 2.23
N ASP A 60 6.29 -0.06 2.11
CA ASP A 60 7.59 -0.60 2.48
C ASP A 60 7.63 -0.93 3.97
N ARG A 61 7.21 -0.01 4.86
CA ARG A 61 7.11 -0.27 6.31
C ARG A 61 6.24 -1.48 6.64
N TRP A 62 5.12 -1.64 5.96
CA TRP A 62 4.24 -2.79 6.14
C TRP A 62 4.95 -4.09 5.76
N ARG A 63 5.68 -4.09 4.64
CA ARG A 63 6.47 -5.23 4.17
C ARG A 63 7.61 -5.57 5.13
N GLU A 64 8.26 -4.57 5.73
CA GLU A 64 9.31 -4.75 6.74
C GLU A 64 8.77 -5.30 8.07
N ARG A 65 7.54 -4.92 8.44
CA ARG A 65 6.86 -5.40 9.65
C ARG A 65 6.33 -6.81 9.55
N GLN A 66 6.09 -7.32 8.34
CA GLN A 66 5.72 -8.71 8.17
C GLN A 66 6.88 -9.54 8.73
N PRO A 67 6.67 -10.37 9.78
CA PRO A 67 7.68 -11.34 10.14
C PRO A 67 7.95 -12.11 8.86
N ARG A 68 9.20 -12.07 8.38
CA ARG A 68 9.64 -12.96 7.30
C ARG A 68 9.30 -14.32 7.88
N ALA A 69 8.21 -14.94 7.43
CA ALA A 69 7.91 -16.29 7.82
C ALA A 69 9.20 -17.03 7.50
N SER A 70 9.89 -17.45 8.57
CA SER A 70 11.14 -18.17 8.43
C SER A 70 10.90 -19.26 7.42
N GLN A 71 11.86 -19.37 6.49
CA GLN A 71 11.95 -20.36 5.43
C GLN A 71 11.44 -21.74 5.82
#